data_AF-A0A1G1AI16-F1
#
_entry.id   AF-A0A1G1AI16-F1
#
_cell.length_a   1.000
_cell.length_b   1.000
_cell.length_c   1.000
_cell.angle_alpha   90.00
_cell.angle_beta   90.00
_cell.angle_gamma   90.00
#
_symmetry.space_group_name_H-M   'P 1'
#
loop_
_entity.id
_entity.type
_entity.pdbx_description
1 polymer ?
#
loop_
_entity_poly.entity_id
_entity_poly.type
_entity_poly.pdbx_seq_one_letter_code
_entity_poly.pdbx_strand_id
1 'polypeptide(L)'
;MGKVLKILVIVLLLLSIAAVILAHMVYGKREQVLARNQILTSGYIKLAPTIEDKLADAPEQPAPLPAKDISPASPEFIDKAPEVSDFWTKKYAPNLELGAKGMFDLNNRKGELMTLYKKNQLGDIEVDPTTGAKRTDGEGTMQAVLDELVKKSTEQLTRLNDTRQMLSIVRDELIDTINDLNKNKSELRVRTKDLDTTKAKLDTTEAELATMKPKVEAAEAAKKVAEEKASDMEKQKAEVDTKLQELEIDYKKVKKERDEFAKKSLVPQAEDTTGPKETVYNFTPGTKGKVVAVNDKWNYVLIQLDEAFIKEAMGEDLTAPTKPAPVGVVMSIKRTGAQEIFIAKVKLTQIRAKDKHAIGDVLVDWKQQPLQEGDVVFFP
;
A
#
# COMPACT_ATOMS: atom_id res chain seq x y z
N MET A 1 -77.04 34.05 94.23
CA MET A 1 -75.96 33.04 94.17
C MET A 1 -76.40 31.75 93.47
N GLY A 2 -77.05 30.78 94.15
CA GLY A 2 -77.20 29.39 93.65
C GLY A 2 -77.84 29.18 92.26
N LYS A 3 -78.80 30.02 91.83
CA LYS A 3 -79.38 29.92 90.46
C LYS A 3 -78.35 30.26 89.36
N VAL A 4 -77.52 31.27 89.59
CA VAL A 4 -76.44 31.68 88.67
C VAL A 4 -75.38 30.59 88.57
N LEU A 5 -75.02 29.97 89.71
CA LEU A 5 -74.08 28.85 89.72
C LEU A 5 -74.58 27.65 88.90
N LYS A 6 -75.88 27.30 89.01
CA LYS A 6 -76.47 26.22 88.19
C LYS A 6 -76.41 26.51 86.69
N ILE A 7 -76.72 27.74 86.27
CA ILE A 7 -76.63 28.15 84.86
C ILE A 7 -75.17 28.06 84.37
N LEU A 8 -74.22 28.54 85.18
CA LEU A 8 -72.79 28.50 84.85
C LEU A 8 -72.27 27.05 84.72
N VAL A 9 -72.69 26.14 85.59
CA VAL A 9 -72.37 24.70 85.50
C VAL A 9 -72.92 24.08 84.22
N ILE A 10 -74.15 24.41 83.81
CA ILE A 10 -74.76 23.90 82.57
C ILE A 10 -74.01 24.43 81.34
N VAL A 11 -73.66 25.72 81.31
CA VAL A 11 -72.86 26.32 80.23
C VAL A 11 -71.47 25.65 80.15
N LEU A 12 -70.82 25.40 81.29
CA LEU A 12 -69.51 24.74 81.35
C LEU A 12 -69.58 23.27 80.88
N LEU A 13 -70.66 22.54 81.19
CA LEU A 13 -70.93 21.21 80.66
C LEU A 13 -71.09 21.23 79.13
N LEU A 14 -71.88 22.15 78.58
CA LEU A 14 -72.09 22.29 77.14
C LEU A 14 -70.79 22.66 76.40
N LEU A 15 -69.97 23.55 76.97
CA LEU A 15 -68.65 23.88 76.44
C LEU A 15 -67.70 22.67 76.47
N SER A 16 -67.75 21.83 77.51
CA SER A 16 -66.99 20.58 77.58
C SER A 16 -67.39 19.59 76.48
N ILE A 17 -68.69 19.41 76.25
CA ILE A 17 -69.21 18.55 75.16
C ILE A 17 -68.76 19.08 73.80
N ALA A 18 -68.87 20.39 73.56
CA ALA A 18 -68.41 21.02 72.32
C ALA A 18 -66.89 20.85 72.11
N ALA A 19 -66.09 20.96 73.17
CA ALA A 19 -64.65 20.72 73.10
C ALA A 19 -64.31 19.27 72.73
N VAL A 20 -65.03 18.28 73.24
CA VAL A 20 -64.84 16.86 72.87
C VAL A 20 -65.17 16.61 71.40
N ILE A 21 -66.26 17.20 70.87
CA ILE A 21 -66.64 17.08 69.46
C ILE A 21 -65.56 17.71 68.56
N LEU A 22 -65.09 18.92 68.90
CA LEU A 22 -64.01 19.58 68.16
C LEU A 22 -62.70 18.78 68.22
N ALA A 23 -62.36 18.21 69.38
CA ALA A 23 -61.18 17.34 69.51
C ALA A 23 -61.27 16.10 68.61
N HIS A 24 -62.43 15.46 68.51
CA HIS A 24 -62.64 14.32 67.61
C HIS A 24 -62.52 14.72 66.13
N MET A 25 -63.10 15.86 65.73
CA MET A 25 -62.97 16.38 64.36
C MET A 25 -61.51 16.74 64.01
N VAL A 26 -60.78 17.35 64.94
CA VAL A 26 -59.35 17.67 64.78
C VAL A 26 -58.53 16.38 64.72
N TYR A 27 -58.85 15.37 65.51
CA TYR A 27 -58.17 14.07 65.48
C TYR A 27 -58.36 13.37 64.13
N GLY A 28 -59.59 13.30 63.60
CA GLY A 28 -59.86 12.73 62.28
C GLY A 28 -59.21 13.53 61.12
N LYS A 29 -59.06 14.85 61.27
CA LYS A 29 -58.26 15.69 60.34
C LYS A 29 -56.77 15.49 60.51
N ARG A 30 -56.26 15.29 61.73
CA ARG A 30 -54.87 14.97 62.01
C ARG A 30 -54.51 13.60 61.47
N GLU A 31 -55.34 12.58 61.64
CA GLU A 31 -55.17 11.31 60.92
C GLU A 31 -55.30 11.51 59.41
N GLN A 32 -56.07 12.50 58.95
CA GLN A 32 -56.13 12.89 57.54
C GLN A 32 -54.97 13.76 57.01
N VAL A 33 -54.11 14.28 57.90
CA VAL A 33 -52.89 15.07 57.62
C VAL A 33 -51.64 14.38 58.19
N LEU A 34 -51.86 13.21 58.77
CA LEU A 34 -51.11 11.98 58.61
C LEU A 34 -51.88 11.08 57.58
N ALA A 35 -52.76 11.66 56.71
CA ALA A 35 -53.33 11.13 55.43
C ALA A 35 -53.06 11.99 54.14
N ARG A 36 -53.36 11.46 52.94
CA ARG A 36 -52.95 11.89 51.57
C ARG A 36 -51.52 11.57 51.13
N ASN A 37 -50.52 12.24 51.68
CA ASN A 37 -49.08 11.95 51.45
C ASN A 37 -48.64 10.64 52.19
N GLN A 38 -47.42 10.37 52.72
CA GLN A 38 -46.79 9.01 52.98
C GLN A 38 -46.63 8.22 51.70
N ILE A 39 -47.74 8.14 51.01
CA ILE A 39 -47.92 7.90 49.63
C ILE A 39 -47.04 8.89 48.85
N LEU A 40 -46.99 10.20 49.19
CA LEU A 40 -45.88 11.06 48.73
C LEU A 40 -44.52 10.64 49.29
N THR A 41 -44.34 10.25 50.57
CA THR A 41 -43.00 9.75 51.04
C THR A 41 -42.51 8.61 50.16
N SER A 42 -43.33 7.60 50.00
CA SER A 42 -43.10 6.34 49.29
C SER A 42 -42.95 6.60 47.81
N GLY A 43 -43.83 7.43 47.23
CA GLY A 43 -43.76 7.89 45.84
C GLY A 43 -42.48 8.67 45.56
N TYR A 44 -42.12 9.66 46.38
CA TYR A 44 -40.85 10.38 46.24
C TYR A 44 -39.65 9.46 46.45
N ILE A 45 -39.65 8.55 47.45
CA ILE A 45 -38.58 7.54 47.63
C ILE A 45 -38.48 6.61 46.42
N LYS A 46 -39.59 6.21 45.80
CA LYS A 46 -39.63 5.42 44.57
C LYS A 46 -39.23 6.21 43.31
N LEU A 47 -39.45 7.52 43.29
CA LEU A 47 -39.05 8.43 42.20
C LEU A 47 -37.58 8.84 42.29
N ALA A 48 -37.04 8.94 43.50
CA ALA A 48 -35.65 9.31 43.76
C ALA A 48 -34.64 8.48 42.93
N PRO A 49 -34.73 7.14 42.83
CA PRO A 49 -33.83 6.36 41.96
C PRO A 49 -34.06 6.52 40.46
N THR A 50 -35.05 7.31 40.03
CA THR A 50 -35.26 7.67 38.62
C THR A 50 -34.70 9.05 38.26
N ILE A 51 -34.06 9.72 39.22
CA ILE A 51 -33.39 11.01 39.07
C ILE A 51 -31.90 10.83 39.35
N GLU A 52 -31.07 11.34 38.43
CA GLU A 52 -29.61 11.31 38.52
C GLU A 52 -29.12 12.31 39.58
N ASP A 53 -28.37 11.81 40.58
CA ASP A 53 -27.72 12.62 41.62
C ASP A 53 -26.56 13.46 41.06
N LYS A 54 -25.87 12.93 40.03
CA LYS A 54 -24.74 13.58 39.38
C LYS A 54 -24.77 13.33 37.88
N LEU A 55 -24.36 14.35 37.12
CA LEU A 55 -23.81 14.12 35.78
C LEU A 55 -22.63 13.16 35.94
N ALA A 56 -22.66 12.05 35.22
CA ALA A 56 -21.58 11.08 35.27
C ALA A 56 -20.25 11.71 34.79
N ASP A 57 -19.16 11.31 35.42
CA ASP A 57 -17.83 11.80 35.08
C ASP A 57 -17.42 11.31 33.68
N ALA A 58 -16.84 12.21 32.88
CA ALA A 58 -16.20 11.85 31.62
C ALA A 58 -15.16 10.73 31.84
N PRO A 59 -15.00 9.79 30.90
CA PRO A 59 -14.09 8.66 31.10
C PRO A 59 -12.65 9.18 31.23
N GLU A 60 -11.93 8.69 32.24
CA GLU A 60 -10.57 9.16 32.57
C GLU A 60 -9.57 8.99 31.42
N GLN A 61 -9.85 8.05 30.50
CA GLN A 61 -9.29 8.01 29.16
C GLN A 61 -10.44 7.89 28.15
N PRO A 62 -10.71 8.92 27.32
CA PRO A 62 -11.54 8.72 26.14
C PRO A 62 -10.80 7.79 25.18
N ALA A 63 -11.53 6.86 24.56
CA ALA A 63 -10.99 6.03 23.47
C ALA A 63 -10.40 6.93 22.37
N PRO A 64 -9.32 6.52 21.68
CA PRO A 64 -8.69 7.35 20.66
C PRO A 64 -9.64 7.58 19.47
N LEU A 65 -10.31 8.74 19.46
CA LEU A 65 -11.29 9.11 18.44
C LEU A 65 -10.58 9.44 17.11
N PRO A 66 -10.77 8.65 16.04
CA PRO A 66 -10.09 8.86 14.77
C PRO A 66 -10.70 10.05 14.04
N ALA A 67 -9.84 10.93 13.52
CA ALA A 67 -10.28 12.05 12.72
C ALA A 67 -10.64 11.57 11.30
N LYS A 68 -11.87 11.85 10.86
CA LYS A 68 -12.37 11.44 9.53
C LYS A 68 -11.71 12.24 8.43
N ASP A 69 -11.05 11.58 7.48
CA ASP A 69 -10.55 12.19 6.24
C ASP A 69 -11.73 12.75 5.44
N ILE A 70 -11.71 14.05 5.17
CA ILE A 70 -12.70 14.75 4.33
C ILE A 70 -12.16 15.13 2.94
N SER A 71 -10.85 14.95 2.72
CA SER A 71 -10.20 15.20 1.43
C SER A 71 -10.70 14.27 0.31
N PRO A 72 -10.63 14.68 -0.97
CA PRO A 72 -10.92 13.78 -2.07
C PRO A 72 -9.91 12.62 -2.13
N ALA A 73 -10.31 11.52 -2.77
CA ALA A 73 -9.44 10.37 -3.03
C ALA A 73 -8.63 10.57 -4.32
N SER A 74 -7.89 11.68 -4.40
CA SER A 74 -7.01 12.05 -5.53
C SER A 74 -5.53 11.76 -5.21
N PRO A 75 -4.70 11.35 -6.20
CA PRO A 75 -3.26 11.16 -6.03
C PRO A 75 -2.50 12.31 -5.37
N GLU A 76 -2.98 13.55 -5.50
CA GLU A 76 -2.37 14.72 -4.85
C GLU A 76 -2.31 14.64 -3.32
N PHE A 77 -3.19 13.84 -2.71
CA PHE A 77 -3.29 13.64 -1.26
C PHE A 77 -2.58 12.36 -0.79
N ILE A 78 -1.65 11.83 -1.59
CA ILE A 78 -0.67 10.82 -1.16
C ILE A 78 0.48 11.52 -0.45
N ASP A 79 1.02 12.56 -1.08
CA ASP A 79 2.22 13.27 -0.62
C ASP A 79 1.88 14.49 0.28
N LYS A 80 0.59 14.83 0.41
CA LYS A 80 0.05 15.88 1.30
C LYS A 80 -0.75 15.24 2.44
N ALA A 81 -0.64 15.78 3.66
CA ALA A 81 -1.50 15.37 4.76
C ALA A 81 -2.99 15.65 4.41
N PRO A 82 -3.91 14.68 4.62
CA PRO A 82 -5.32 14.90 4.32
C PRO A 82 -5.96 15.86 5.33
N GLU A 83 -6.89 16.66 4.83
CA GLU A 83 -7.82 17.43 5.68
C GLU A 83 -8.72 16.46 6.45
N VAL A 84 -8.88 16.73 7.75
CA VAL A 84 -9.66 15.90 8.68
C VAL A 84 -10.78 16.68 9.37
N SER A 85 -11.87 15.97 9.69
CA SER A 85 -13.05 16.52 10.35
C SER A 85 -12.79 16.90 11.82
N ASP A 86 -13.35 18.03 12.25
CA ASP A 86 -13.35 18.52 13.64
C ASP A 86 -14.55 18.05 14.48
N PHE A 87 -15.33 17.06 13.98
CA PHE A 87 -16.55 16.57 14.62
C PHE A 87 -16.34 16.21 16.09
N TRP A 88 -15.34 15.36 16.38
CA TRP A 88 -15.06 14.88 17.73
C TRP A 88 -14.59 15.97 18.70
N THR A 89 -13.98 17.05 18.21
CA THR A 89 -13.37 18.10 19.05
C THR A 89 -14.26 19.32 19.24
N LYS A 90 -15.19 19.59 18.31
CA LYS A 90 -16.06 20.79 18.36
C LYS A 90 -17.56 20.52 18.42
N LYS A 91 -18.02 19.32 18.04
CA LYS A 91 -19.46 19.02 17.91
C LYS A 91 -19.91 17.87 18.80
N TYR A 92 -19.02 16.93 19.09
CA TYR A 92 -19.34 15.78 19.92
C TYR A 92 -19.16 16.09 21.41
N ALA A 93 -20.13 15.65 22.22
CA ALA A 93 -20.15 15.84 23.67
C ALA A 93 -20.17 14.46 24.36
N PRO A 94 -19.01 13.93 24.83
CA PRO A 94 -18.91 12.56 25.36
C PRO A 94 -19.81 12.26 26.57
N ASN A 95 -20.24 13.29 27.29
CA ASN A 95 -21.14 13.16 28.43
C ASN A 95 -22.58 12.75 28.06
N LEU A 96 -22.94 12.73 26.77
CA LEU A 96 -24.24 12.25 26.29
C LEU A 96 -24.38 10.71 26.36
N GLU A 97 -23.27 9.98 26.40
CA GLU A 97 -23.23 8.50 26.39
C GLU A 97 -23.14 7.89 27.80
N LEU A 98 -22.84 8.70 28.80
CA LEU A 98 -22.55 8.21 30.13
C LEU A 98 -23.83 7.70 30.82
N GLY A 99 -23.81 6.44 31.23
CA GLY A 99 -24.86 5.85 32.06
C GLY A 99 -25.05 6.60 33.38
N ALA A 100 -26.27 6.58 33.91
CA ALA A 100 -26.61 7.22 35.18
C ALA A 100 -25.70 6.72 36.32
N LYS A 101 -25.00 7.64 37.01
CA LYS A 101 -24.27 7.37 38.25
C LYS A 101 -24.94 8.10 39.41
N GLY A 102 -25.29 7.34 40.46
CA GLY A 102 -25.94 7.90 41.65
C GLY A 102 -27.44 8.06 41.44
N MET A 103 -28.20 7.23 42.15
CA MET A 103 -29.64 7.34 42.29
C MET A 103 -29.93 8.18 43.52
N PHE A 104 -30.79 9.20 43.41
CA PHE A 104 -31.17 10.00 44.58
C PHE A 104 -31.81 9.07 45.64
N ASP A 105 -31.41 9.18 46.91
CA ASP A 105 -31.95 8.34 47.99
C ASP A 105 -32.64 9.19 49.06
N LEU A 106 -33.97 9.09 49.10
CA LEU A 106 -34.82 9.78 50.07
C LEU A 106 -35.14 8.96 51.33
N ASN A 107 -34.59 7.76 51.51
CA ASN A 107 -34.78 6.97 52.74
C ASN A 107 -34.41 7.76 54.00
N ASN A 108 -33.39 8.63 53.92
CA ASN A 108 -32.93 9.50 55.00
C ASN A 108 -33.86 10.68 55.32
N ARG A 109 -34.89 10.96 54.50
CA ARG A 109 -35.84 12.08 54.68
C ARG A 109 -37.30 11.62 54.83
N LYS A 110 -37.48 10.34 55.16
CA LYS A 110 -38.78 9.65 55.25
C LYS A 110 -39.82 10.35 56.14
N GLY A 111 -39.40 11.05 57.20
CA GLY A 111 -40.30 11.65 58.20
C GLY A 111 -41.12 12.87 57.73
N GLU A 112 -40.56 13.73 56.88
CA GLU A 112 -41.19 14.99 56.45
C GLU A 112 -42.42 14.77 55.55
N LEU A 113 -42.44 13.63 54.85
CA LEU A 113 -43.33 13.40 53.74
C LEU A 113 -44.61 12.60 54.13
N MET A 114 -44.85 12.31 55.42
CA MET A 114 -45.67 11.18 55.96
C MET A 114 -47.17 11.42 56.20
N THR A 115 -48.03 10.59 55.58
CA THR A 115 -49.49 10.78 55.51
C THR A 115 -50.29 9.47 55.09
N LEU A 116 -51.29 9.40 54.15
CA LEU A 116 -52.20 8.24 53.78
C LEU A 116 -53.40 8.45 52.72
N TYR A 117 -54.70 8.28 53.06
CA TYR A 117 -55.95 7.83 52.34
C TYR A 117 -56.54 8.33 50.98
N LYS A 118 -57.28 7.40 50.32
CA LYS A 118 -58.22 7.48 49.16
C LYS A 118 -59.61 8.06 49.52
N LYS A 119 -60.37 8.47 48.50
CA LYS A 119 -61.83 8.70 48.56
C LYS A 119 -62.56 7.99 47.40
N ASN A 120 -63.82 7.61 47.63
CA ASN A 120 -64.71 6.93 46.68
C ASN A 120 -65.52 7.91 45.82
N GLN A 121 -66.38 7.40 44.93
CA GLN A 121 -67.21 8.18 44.00
C GLN A 121 -68.27 9.09 44.68
N LEU A 122 -68.56 8.88 45.97
CA LEU A 122 -69.47 9.72 46.78
C LEU A 122 -68.72 10.77 47.62
N GLY A 123 -67.39 10.80 47.56
CA GLY A 123 -66.52 11.73 48.31
C GLY A 123 -66.14 11.25 49.72
N ASP A 124 -66.74 10.16 50.18
CA ASP A 124 -66.40 9.45 51.41
C ASP A 124 -65.10 8.66 51.24
N ILE A 125 -64.52 8.20 52.35
CA ILE A 125 -63.29 7.40 52.31
C ILE A 125 -63.67 5.96 51.97
N GLU A 126 -63.17 5.45 50.83
CA GLU A 126 -63.32 4.04 50.46
C GLU A 126 -62.65 3.16 51.52
N VAL A 127 -63.26 2.02 51.86
CA VAL A 127 -62.74 1.08 52.87
C VAL A 127 -62.44 -0.24 52.17
N ASP A 128 -61.25 -0.78 52.39
CA ASP A 128 -60.84 -2.08 51.87
C ASP A 128 -61.68 -3.20 52.52
N PRO A 129 -62.44 -4.00 51.74
CA PRO A 129 -63.30 -5.04 52.27
C PRO A 129 -62.54 -6.19 52.96
N THR A 130 -61.23 -6.30 52.75
CA THR A 130 -60.38 -7.37 53.30
C THR A 130 -59.81 -7.01 54.67
N THR A 131 -59.51 -5.73 54.90
CA THR A 131 -58.83 -5.25 56.11
C THR A 131 -59.69 -4.33 56.98
N GLY A 132 -60.84 -3.85 56.48
CA GLY A 132 -61.66 -2.85 57.15
C GLY A 132 -61.00 -1.46 57.27
N ALA A 133 -59.83 -1.27 56.63
CA ALA A 133 -59.07 -0.04 56.70
C ALA A 133 -59.46 0.93 55.57
N LYS A 134 -59.31 2.22 55.83
CA LYS A 134 -59.44 3.29 54.83
C LYS A 134 -58.46 3.04 53.67
N ARG A 135 -58.99 2.75 52.49
CA ARG A 135 -58.25 2.40 51.28
C ARG A 135 -57.27 3.51 50.89
N THR A 136 -56.21 3.18 50.18
CA THR A 136 -55.16 4.12 49.75
C THR A 136 -54.78 3.96 48.28
N ASP A 137 -55.20 2.86 47.64
CA ASP A 137 -54.75 2.31 46.38
C ASP A 137 -55.83 2.30 45.27
N GLY A 138 -55.39 2.09 44.02
CA GLY A 138 -56.25 2.00 42.84
C GLY A 138 -56.68 3.35 42.25
N GLU A 139 -57.37 3.31 41.11
CA GLU A 139 -57.71 4.49 40.31
C GLU A 139 -58.40 5.60 41.13
N GLY A 140 -58.08 6.87 40.83
CA GLY A 140 -58.52 8.04 41.59
C GLY A 140 -57.71 8.36 42.85
N THR A 141 -56.65 7.60 43.18
CA THR A 141 -55.80 7.87 44.36
C THR A 141 -54.51 8.61 44.06
N MET A 142 -54.01 9.28 45.10
CA MET A 142 -52.63 9.75 45.14
C MET A 142 -51.61 8.61 44.97
N GLN A 143 -51.88 7.40 45.47
CA GLN A 143 -50.99 6.24 45.32
C GLN A 143 -50.92 5.77 43.88
N ALA A 144 -52.06 5.65 43.20
CA ALA A 144 -52.10 5.23 41.80
C ALA A 144 -51.41 6.26 40.88
N VAL A 145 -51.64 7.56 41.10
CA VAL A 145 -50.95 8.62 40.33
C VAL A 145 -49.44 8.59 40.58
N LEU A 146 -48.99 8.34 41.81
CA LEU A 146 -47.56 8.24 42.13
C LEU A 146 -46.93 6.95 41.63
N ASP A 147 -47.61 5.80 41.72
CA ASP A 147 -47.12 4.54 41.17
C ASP A 147 -47.08 4.57 39.64
N GLU A 148 -48.03 5.25 38.99
CA GLU A 148 -47.99 5.51 37.55
C GLU A 148 -46.82 6.44 37.19
N LEU A 149 -46.58 7.50 37.96
CA LEU A 149 -45.46 8.41 37.75
C LEU A 149 -44.12 7.71 37.96
N VAL A 150 -43.98 6.89 39.01
CA VAL A 150 -42.82 6.02 39.28
C VAL A 150 -42.60 5.06 38.13
N LYS A 151 -43.65 4.38 37.67
CA LYS A 151 -43.56 3.45 36.54
C LYS A 151 -43.06 4.17 35.29
N LYS A 152 -43.68 5.31 34.93
CA LYS A 152 -43.29 6.12 33.78
C LYS A 152 -41.86 6.65 33.88
N SER A 153 -41.42 7.09 35.06
CA SER A 153 -40.05 7.59 35.26
C SER A 153 -39.02 6.44 35.25
N THR A 154 -39.37 5.27 35.77
CA THR A 154 -38.53 4.06 35.68
C THR A 154 -38.37 3.64 34.22
N GLU A 155 -39.46 3.56 33.46
CA GLU A 155 -39.39 3.27 32.03
C GLU A 155 -38.63 4.35 31.23
N GLN A 156 -38.72 5.62 31.62
CA GLN A 156 -37.92 6.70 31.03
C GLN A 156 -36.43 6.54 31.33
N LEU A 157 -36.05 6.20 32.57
CA LEU A 157 -34.68 5.91 32.95
C LEU A 157 -34.13 4.70 32.19
N THR A 158 -34.90 3.61 32.09
CA THR A 158 -34.54 2.44 31.29
C THR A 158 -34.30 2.84 29.83
N ARG A 159 -35.26 3.49 29.17
CA ARG A 159 -35.12 3.97 27.79
C ARG A 159 -33.91 4.91 27.61
N LEU A 160 -33.62 5.76 28.58
CA LEU A 160 -32.47 6.67 28.54
C LEU A 160 -31.13 5.92 28.65
N ASN A 161 -31.04 4.93 29.55
CA ASN A 161 -29.86 4.10 29.69
C ASN A 161 -29.65 3.16 28.48
N ASP A 162 -30.73 2.57 27.95
CA ASP A 162 -30.69 1.82 26.69
C ASP A 162 -30.19 2.71 25.54
N THR A 163 -30.70 3.94 25.44
CA THR A 163 -30.26 4.92 24.43
C THR A 163 -28.78 5.27 24.60
N ARG A 164 -28.31 5.50 25.82
CA ARG A 164 -26.88 5.77 26.12
C ARG A 164 -25.98 4.60 25.74
N GLN A 165 -26.38 3.37 26.05
CA GLN A 165 -25.65 2.16 25.66
C GLN A 165 -25.61 2.02 24.12
N MET A 166 -26.73 2.23 23.44
CA MET A 166 -26.79 2.18 21.98
C MET A 166 -26.01 3.32 21.32
N LEU A 167 -25.95 4.51 21.93
CA LEU A 167 -25.09 5.61 21.48
C LEU A 167 -23.60 5.21 21.56
N SER A 168 -23.15 4.59 22.67
CA SER A 168 -21.77 4.08 22.77
C SER A 168 -21.47 3.02 21.71
N ILE A 169 -22.40 2.10 21.43
CA ILE A 169 -22.23 1.09 20.38
C ILE A 169 -22.12 1.76 18.99
N VAL A 170 -23.03 2.69 18.68
CA VAL A 170 -23.02 3.44 17.41
C VAL A 170 -21.77 4.32 17.27
N ARG A 171 -21.24 4.87 18.37
CA ARG A 171 -19.95 5.58 18.39
C ARG A 171 -18.82 4.63 18.00
N ASP A 172 -18.77 3.44 18.58
CA ASP A 172 -17.72 2.46 18.33
C ASP A 172 -17.79 1.93 16.88
N GLU A 173 -18.98 1.63 16.36
CA GLU A 173 -19.20 1.34 14.94
C GLU A 173 -18.81 2.49 14.01
N LEU A 174 -19.05 3.75 14.41
CA LEU A 174 -18.67 4.94 13.66
C LEU A 174 -17.14 5.15 13.67
N ILE A 175 -16.46 4.85 14.78
CA ILE A 175 -15.00 4.85 14.89
C ILE A 175 -14.40 3.86 13.89
N ASP A 176 -14.90 2.62 13.86
CA ASP A 176 -14.45 1.59 12.92
C ASP A 176 -14.74 1.98 11.46
N THR A 177 -15.95 2.49 11.19
CA THR A 177 -16.33 3.00 9.86
C THR A 177 -15.44 4.16 9.39
N ILE A 178 -15.02 5.04 10.29
CA ILE A 178 -14.07 6.12 9.98
C ILE A 178 -12.68 5.55 9.65
N ASN A 179 -12.19 4.58 10.42
CA ASN A 179 -10.91 3.94 10.18
C ASN A 179 -10.88 3.23 8.82
N ASP A 180 -11.92 2.44 8.50
CA ASP A 180 -12.07 1.76 7.22
C ASP A 180 -12.20 2.74 6.05
N LEU A 181 -12.97 3.82 6.20
CA LEU A 181 -13.09 4.86 5.17
C LEU A 181 -11.73 5.55 4.90
N ASN A 182 -10.99 5.90 5.96
CA ASN A 182 -9.67 6.51 5.86
C ASN A 182 -8.68 5.57 5.16
N LYS A 183 -8.67 4.28 5.51
CA LYS A 183 -7.87 3.24 4.87
C LYS A 183 -8.22 3.08 3.39
N ASN A 184 -9.52 2.91 3.07
CA ASN A 184 -10.01 2.74 1.71
C ASN A 184 -9.69 3.95 0.82
N LYS A 185 -9.76 5.18 1.38
CA LYS A 185 -9.31 6.40 0.67
C LYS A 185 -7.81 6.35 0.37
N SER A 186 -6.97 5.98 1.34
CA SER A 186 -5.53 5.86 1.15
C SER A 186 -5.19 4.84 0.05
N GLU A 187 -5.79 3.65 0.11
CA GLU A 187 -5.62 2.62 -0.93
C GLU A 187 -6.10 3.10 -2.31
N LEU A 188 -7.24 3.79 -2.39
CA LEU A 188 -7.77 4.29 -3.66
C LEU A 188 -6.82 5.33 -4.28
N ARG A 189 -6.30 6.27 -3.49
CA ARG A 189 -5.32 7.26 -3.97
C ARG A 189 -4.10 6.59 -4.62
N VAL A 190 -3.52 5.59 -3.95
CA VAL A 190 -2.39 4.80 -4.48
C VAL A 190 -2.77 4.10 -5.79
N ARG A 191 -3.90 3.38 -5.82
CA ARG A 191 -4.38 2.71 -7.04
C ARG A 191 -4.64 3.66 -8.20
N THR A 192 -5.10 4.89 -7.95
CA THR A 192 -5.25 5.91 -9.00
C THR A 192 -3.88 6.36 -9.54
N LYS A 193 -2.88 6.61 -8.67
CA LYS A 193 -1.50 6.93 -9.10
C LYS A 193 -0.85 5.80 -9.91
N ASP A 194 -1.10 4.55 -9.51
CA ASP A 194 -0.61 3.36 -10.24
C ASP A 194 -1.32 3.20 -11.59
N LEU A 195 -2.63 3.50 -11.68
CA LEU A 195 -3.39 3.51 -12.92
C LEU A 195 -2.86 4.58 -13.88
N ASP A 196 -2.68 5.82 -13.43
CA ASP A 196 -2.13 6.92 -14.22
C ASP A 196 -0.71 6.58 -14.74
N THR A 197 0.13 6.00 -13.88
CA THR A 197 1.47 5.52 -14.23
C THR A 197 1.43 4.37 -15.26
N THR A 198 0.49 3.45 -15.12
CA THR A 198 0.31 2.32 -16.06
C THR A 198 -0.19 2.81 -17.41
N LYS A 199 -1.11 3.78 -17.42
CA LYS A 199 -1.61 4.40 -18.65
C LYS A 199 -0.49 5.13 -19.40
N ALA A 200 0.33 5.93 -18.72
CA ALA A 200 1.47 6.60 -19.34
C ALA A 200 2.49 5.60 -19.95
N LYS A 201 2.69 4.44 -19.30
CA LYS A 201 3.52 3.34 -19.86
C LYS A 201 2.87 2.68 -21.07
N LEU A 202 1.55 2.49 -21.07
CA LEU A 202 0.81 1.96 -22.21
C LEU A 202 0.94 2.91 -23.40
N ASP A 203 0.63 4.19 -23.23
CA ASP A 203 0.74 5.23 -24.26
C ASP A 203 2.17 5.28 -24.85
N THR A 204 3.20 5.12 -24.01
CA THR A 204 4.62 5.03 -24.44
C THR A 204 4.88 3.76 -25.25
N THR A 205 4.39 2.61 -24.79
CA THR A 205 4.59 1.31 -25.47
C THR A 205 3.87 1.26 -26.82
N GLU A 206 2.67 1.85 -26.92
CA GLU A 206 1.93 1.98 -28.18
C GLU A 206 2.68 2.88 -29.17
N ALA A 207 3.25 4.00 -28.70
CA ALA A 207 4.11 4.86 -29.52
C ALA A 207 5.38 4.13 -30.00
N GLU A 208 6.07 3.39 -29.11
CA GLU A 208 7.24 2.58 -29.49
C GLU A 208 6.87 1.53 -30.55
N LEU A 209 5.77 0.79 -30.37
CA LEU A 209 5.27 -0.21 -31.32
C LEU A 209 4.97 0.45 -32.68
N ALA A 210 4.31 1.61 -32.69
CA ALA A 210 4.06 2.39 -33.90
C ALA A 210 5.34 2.84 -34.62
N THR A 211 6.45 3.07 -33.91
CA THR A 211 7.76 3.36 -34.55
C THR A 211 8.56 2.13 -34.96
N MET A 212 8.36 0.98 -34.31
CA MET A 212 9.10 -0.26 -34.58
C MET A 212 8.49 -1.03 -35.74
N LYS A 213 7.15 -1.04 -35.88
CA LYS A 213 6.46 -1.69 -37.00
C LYS A 213 6.98 -1.27 -38.39
N PRO A 214 7.06 0.03 -38.76
CA PRO A 214 7.59 0.43 -40.07
C PRO A 214 9.09 0.13 -40.23
N LYS A 215 9.87 0.04 -39.15
CA LYS A 215 11.28 -0.39 -39.21
C LYS A 215 11.41 -1.87 -39.55
N VAL A 216 10.52 -2.72 -39.01
CA VAL A 216 10.46 -4.15 -39.35
C VAL A 216 10.04 -4.31 -40.81
N GLU A 217 8.96 -3.65 -41.24
CA GLU A 217 8.51 -3.68 -42.65
C GLU A 217 9.60 -3.20 -43.63
N ALA A 218 10.33 -2.12 -43.28
CA ALA A 218 11.47 -1.64 -44.07
C ALA A 218 12.66 -2.61 -44.08
N ALA A 219 12.95 -3.28 -42.95
CA ALA A 219 14.02 -4.27 -42.86
C ALA A 219 13.69 -5.54 -43.66
N GLU A 220 12.45 -6.01 -43.65
CA GLU A 220 11.97 -7.12 -44.47
C GLU A 220 12.05 -6.79 -45.96
N ALA A 221 11.62 -5.59 -46.36
CA ALA A 221 11.77 -5.10 -47.73
C ALA A 221 13.24 -5.01 -48.16
N ALA A 222 14.11 -4.46 -47.31
CA ALA A 222 15.54 -4.38 -47.57
C ALA A 222 16.21 -5.76 -47.68
N LYS A 223 15.79 -6.72 -46.84
CA LYS A 223 16.25 -8.11 -46.90
C LYS A 223 15.89 -8.75 -48.24
N LYS A 224 14.64 -8.61 -48.70
CA LYS A 224 14.20 -9.14 -50.00
C LYS A 224 15.03 -8.57 -51.17
N VAL A 225 15.30 -7.27 -51.16
CA VAL A 225 16.17 -6.62 -52.18
C VAL A 225 17.62 -7.13 -52.10
N ALA A 226 18.13 -7.45 -50.90
CA ALA A 226 19.45 -8.04 -50.75
C ALA A 226 19.52 -9.49 -51.26
N GLU A 227 18.47 -10.30 -51.03
CA GLU A 227 18.34 -11.67 -51.54
C GLU A 227 18.24 -11.69 -53.08
N GLU A 228 17.45 -10.78 -53.68
CA GLU A 228 17.36 -10.61 -55.14
C GLU A 228 18.74 -10.26 -55.74
N LYS A 229 19.45 -9.29 -55.16
CA LYS A 229 20.83 -8.93 -55.59
C LYS A 229 21.84 -10.06 -55.40
N ALA A 230 21.72 -10.85 -54.33
CA ALA A 230 22.59 -12.01 -54.13
C ALA A 230 22.38 -13.05 -55.24
N SER A 231 21.12 -13.36 -55.57
CA SER A 231 20.79 -14.27 -56.69
C SER A 231 21.31 -13.76 -58.04
N ASP A 232 21.22 -12.46 -58.32
CA ASP A 232 21.74 -11.89 -59.56
C ASP A 232 23.28 -11.88 -59.61
N MET A 233 23.95 -11.63 -58.49
CA MET A 233 25.41 -11.77 -58.39
C MET A 233 25.87 -13.23 -58.56
N GLU A 234 25.12 -14.21 -58.06
CA GLU A 234 25.40 -15.63 -58.32
C GLU A 234 25.28 -16.00 -59.80
N LYS A 235 24.26 -15.49 -60.50
CA LYS A 235 24.14 -15.66 -61.97
C LYS A 235 25.31 -15.04 -62.72
N GLN A 236 25.67 -13.79 -62.39
CA GLN A 236 26.80 -13.10 -63.00
C GLN A 236 28.12 -13.83 -62.74
N LYS A 237 28.31 -14.36 -61.52
CA LYS A 237 29.48 -15.17 -61.17
C LYS A 237 29.53 -16.44 -62.02
N ALA A 238 28.42 -17.16 -62.16
CA ALA A 238 28.35 -18.35 -63.01
C ALA A 238 28.67 -18.03 -64.49
N GLU A 239 28.18 -16.90 -65.02
CA GLU A 239 28.49 -16.45 -66.38
C GLU A 239 29.98 -16.10 -66.54
N VAL A 240 30.58 -15.42 -65.56
CA VAL A 240 32.02 -15.12 -65.54
C VAL A 240 32.85 -16.39 -65.42
N ASP A 241 32.46 -17.35 -64.58
CA ASP A 241 33.12 -18.66 -64.43
C ASP A 241 33.06 -19.46 -65.75
N THR A 242 31.94 -19.42 -66.49
CA THR A 242 31.88 -20.02 -67.84
C THR A 242 32.81 -19.34 -68.84
N LYS A 243 32.86 -18.01 -68.86
CA LYS A 243 33.77 -17.25 -69.73
C LYS A 243 35.23 -17.47 -69.37
N LEU A 244 35.55 -17.67 -68.09
CA LEU A 244 36.88 -18.05 -67.62
C LEU A 244 37.28 -19.43 -68.15
N GLN A 245 36.37 -20.42 -68.12
CA GLN A 245 36.62 -21.74 -68.70
C GLN A 245 36.84 -21.68 -70.22
N GLU A 246 36.04 -20.89 -70.94
CA GLU A 246 36.22 -20.64 -72.38
C GLU A 246 37.58 -19.98 -72.67
N LEU A 247 37.93 -18.91 -71.94
CA LEU A 247 39.24 -18.26 -72.05
C LEU A 247 40.40 -19.20 -71.69
N GLU A 248 40.23 -20.10 -70.72
CA GLU A 248 41.28 -21.05 -70.36
C GLU A 248 41.46 -22.13 -71.45
N ILE A 249 40.38 -22.55 -72.11
CA ILE A 249 40.42 -23.42 -73.28
C ILE A 249 41.14 -22.72 -74.45
N ASP A 250 40.79 -21.47 -74.74
CA ASP A 250 41.41 -20.70 -75.82
C ASP A 250 42.86 -20.31 -75.51
N TYR A 251 43.18 -19.98 -74.25
CA TYR A 251 44.56 -19.80 -73.80
C TYR A 251 45.36 -21.10 -73.96
N LYS A 252 44.78 -22.27 -73.68
CA LYS A 252 45.43 -23.57 -73.96
C LYS A 252 45.61 -23.82 -75.47
N LYS A 253 44.73 -23.34 -76.35
CA LYS A 253 44.94 -23.37 -77.81
C LYS A 253 46.06 -22.43 -78.23
N VAL A 254 45.98 -21.15 -77.88
CA VAL A 254 46.98 -20.12 -78.20
C VAL A 254 48.35 -20.48 -77.62
N LYS A 255 48.42 -21.10 -76.43
CA LYS A 255 49.67 -21.61 -75.85
C LYS A 255 50.24 -22.76 -76.68
N LYS A 256 49.42 -23.70 -77.18
CA LYS A 256 49.88 -24.74 -78.12
C LYS A 256 50.36 -24.15 -79.43
N GLU A 257 49.61 -23.21 -80.01
CA GLU A 257 50.01 -22.50 -81.24
C GLU A 257 51.31 -21.72 -81.03
N ARG A 258 51.48 -21.08 -79.86
CA ARG A 258 52.73 -20.41 -79.47
C ARG A 258 53.87 -21.40 -79.23
N ASP A 259 53.62 -22.59 -78.69
CA ASP A 259 54.63 -23.64 -78.53
C ASP A 259 55.03 -24.26 -79.87
N GLU A 260 54.11 -24.35 -80.83
CA GLU A 260 54.37 -24.70 -82.23
C GLU A 260 55.11 -23.58 -82.98
N PHE A 261 54.81 -22.32 -82.67
CA PHE A 261 55.51 -21.15 -83.21
C PHE A 261 56.91 -20.97 -82.61
N ALA A 262 57.08 -21.26 -81.31
CA ALA A 262 58.39 -21.30 -80.64
C ALA A 262 59.26 -22.48 -81.11
N LYS A 263 58.64 -23.59 -81.53
CA LYS A 263 59.35 -24.64 -82.30
C LYS A 263 59.79 -24.18 -83.71
N LYS A 264 59.27 -23.04 -84.21
CA LYS A 264 59.68 -22.40 -85.47
C LYS A 264 60.54 -21.14 -85.30
N SER A 265 60.68 -20.59 -84.09
CA SER A 265 61.44 -19.36 -83.82
C SER A 265 62.16 -19.44 -82.48
N LEU A 266 63.49 -19.30 -82.52
CA LEU A 266 64.37 -19.34 -81.34
C LEU A 266 64.12 -18.19 -80.34
N VAL A 267 64.56 -18.42 -79.09
CA VAL A 267 64.77 -17.52 -77.93
C VAL A 267 63.78 -17.72 -76.74
N PRO A 268 64.26 -18.03 -75.51
CA PRO A 268 63.41 -18.33 -74.35
C PRO A 268 63.48 -17.32 -73.17
N GLN A 269 62.35 -17.06 -72.49
CA GLN A 269 62.25 -16.61 -71.08
C GLN A 269 60.79 -16.83 -70.60
N ALA A 270 60.48 -17.82 -69.76
CA ALA A 270 60.53 -17.85 -68.29
C ALA A 270 59.46 -16.97 -67.60
N GLU A 271 58.37 -17.63 -67.15
CA GLU A 271 57.43 -17.14 -66.13
C GLU A 271 57.84 -17.72 -64.77
N ASP A 272 57.73 -16.96 -63.69
CA ASP A 272 57.83 -17.47 -62.32
C ASP A 272 56.83 -16.73 -61.42
N THR A 273 55.93 -17.48 -60.76
CA THR A 273 54.83 -16.94 -59.94
C THR A 273 54.83 -17.59 -58.57
N THR A 274 55.32 -16.85 -57.56
CA THR A 274 55.36 -17.29 -56.17
C THR A 274 54.26 -16.63 -55.33
N GLY A 275 53.30 -17.43 -54.85
CA GLY A 275 52.35 -17.03 -53.82
C GLY A 275 52.94 -17.13 -52.40
N PRO A 276 52.56 -16.27 -51.44
CA PRO A 276 53.15 -16.28 -50.09
C PRO A 276 52.68 -17.47 -49.23
N LYS A 277 53.57 -17.96 -48.36
CA LYS A 277 53.27 -18.97 -47.33
C LYS A 277 52.69 -18.32 -46.06
N GLU A 278 51.72 -18.96 -45.42
CA GLU A 278 51.25 -18.57 -44.09
C GLU A 278 52.35 -18.81 -43.03
N THR A 279 52.62 -17.80 -42.20
CA THR A 279 53.50 -17.90 -41.03
C THR A 279 52.73 -18.37 -39.80
N VAL A 280 53.05 -19.56 -39.30
CA VAL A 280 52.52 -20.10 -38.04
C VAL A 280 53.29 -19.49 -36.86
N TYR A 281 52.56 -18.94 -35.88
CA TYR A 281 53.14 -18.41 -34.64
C TYR A 281 52.95 -19.40 -33.48
N ASN A 282 54.05 -19.79 -32.82
CA ASN A 282 54.03 -20.49 -31.54
C ASN A 282 54.48 -19.52 -30.43
N PHE A 283 53.64 -19.31 -29.42
CA PHE A 283 53.97 -18.55 -28.20
C PHE A 283 54.01 -19.49 -26.99
N THR A 284 54.78 -19.12 -25.98
CA THR A 284 54.81 -19.78 -24.68
C THR A 284 53.44 -19.62 -23.99
N PRO A 285 52.81 -20.69 -23.46
CA PRO A 285 51.57 -20.56 -22.69
C PRO A 285 51.69 -19.62 -21.49
N GLY A 286 50.60 -18.92 -21.14
CA GLY A 286 50.52 -18.07 -19.95
C GLY A 286 49.84 -16.72 -20.18
N THR A 287 49.82 -15.88 -19.14
CA THR A 287 49.30 -14.51 -19.18
C THR A 287 50.13 -13.64 -20.13
N LYS A 288 49.45 -12.93 -21.04
CA LYS A 288 50.07 -12.06 -22.07
C LYS A 288 49.64 -10.59 -21.99
N GLY A 289 48.66 -10.26 -21.14
CA GLY A 289 48.19 -8.89 -20.97
C GLY A 289 46.87 -8.79 -20.19
N LYS A 290 46.26 -7.59 -20.24
CA LYS A 290 44.98 -7.28 -19.59
C LYS A 290 44.08 -6.44 -20.51
N VAL A 291 42.77 -6.58 -20.36
CA VAL A 291 41.76 -5.73 -21.01
C VAL A 291 41.76 -4.35 -20.35
N VAL A 292 41.94 -3.31 -21.15
CA VAL A 292 41.91 -1.90 -20.71
C VAL A 292 40.55 -1.26 -20.94
N ALA A 293 39.90 -1.58 -22.07
CA ALA A 293 38.57 -1.06 -22.40
C ALA A 293 37.81 -2.06 -23.30
N VAL A 294 36.48 -2.06 -23.19
CA VAL A 294 35.58 -2.95 -23.93
C VAL A 294 34.57 -2.10 -24.70
N ASN A 295 34.29 -2.45 -25.96
CA ASN A 295 33.20 -1.85 -26.74
C ASN A 295 32.23 -2.93 -27.22
N ASP A 296 31.23 -3.24 -26.39
CA ASP A 296 30.20 -4.24 -26.71
C ASP A 296 29.37 -3.90 -27.95
N LYS A 297 29.24 -2.61 -28.33
CA LYS A 297 28.47 -2.20 -29.52
C LYS A 297 29.16 -2.59 -30.83
N TRP A 298 30.48 -2.72 -30.82
CA TRP A 298 31.29 -3.06 -31.99
C TRP A 298 32.08 -4.37 -31.82
N ASN A 299 31.86 -5.09 -30.71
CA ASN A 299 32.53 -6.35 -30.36
C ASN A 299 34.06 -6.31 -30.44
N TYR A 300 34.70 -5.21 -30.05
CA TYR A 300 36.17 -5.13 -29.92
C TYR A 300 36.61 -4.81 -28.48
N VAL A 301 37.85 -5.17 -28.17
CA VAL A 301 38.53 -4.83 -26.93
C VAL A 301 39.88 -4.17 -27.19
N LEU A 302 40.25 -3.26 -26.29
CA LEU A 302 41.61 -2.74 -26.16
C LEU A 302 42.35 -3.54 -25.09
N ILE A 303 43.47 -4.13 -25.46
CA ILE A 303 44.31 -4.98 -24.62
C ILE A 303 45.65 -4.29 -24.41
N GLN A 304 46.09 -4.14 -23.16
CA GLN A 304 47.48 -3.82 -22.84
C GLN A 304 48.26 -5.13 -22.77
N LEU A 305 49.27 -5.25 -23.63
CA LEU A 305 50.12 -6.44 -23.72
C LEU A 305 51.34 -6.30 -22.81
N ASP A 306 51.75 -7.42 -22.22
CA ASP A 306 52.95 -7.48 -21.38
C ASP A 306 54.21 -7.32 -22.25
N GLU A 307 55.22 -6.60 -21.74
CA GLU A 307 56.44 -6.32 -22.50
C GLU A 307 57.21 -7.59 -22.89
N ALA A 308 57.16 -8.62 -22.04
CA ALA A 308 57.72 -9.94 -22.33
C ALA A 308 57.05 -10.60 -23.55
N PHE A 309 55.73 -10.47 -23.69
CA PHE A 309 55.00 -11.01 -24.84
C PHE A 309 55.32 -10.25 -26.14
N ILE A 310 55.41 -8.92 -26.08
CA ILE A 310 55.74 -8.12 -27.27
C ILE A 310 57.15 -8.47 -27.77
N LYS A 311 58.12 -8.65 -26.86
CA LYS A 311 59.48 -9.10 -27.19
C LYS A 311 59.51 -10.52 -27.77
N GLU A 312 58.74 -11.44 -27.22
CA GLU A 312 58.57 -12.81 -27.75
C GLU A 312 57.96 -12.82 -29.18
N ALA A 313 56.94 -11.98 -29.39
CA ALA A 313 56.17 -11.92 -30.61
C ALA A 313 56.86 -11.18 -31.77
N MET A 314 57.59 -10.11 -31.48
CA MET A 314 58.11 -9.17 -32.49
C MET A 314 59.63 -8.93 -32.44
N GLY A 315 60.33 -9.45 -31.43
CA GLY A 315 61.76 -9.25 -31.21
C GLY A 315 62.08 -8.15 -30.19
N GLU A 316 63.35 -8.03 -29.80
CA GLU A 316 63.80 -7.06 -28.79
C GLU A 316 63.70 -5.59 -29.25
N ASP A 317 63.85 -5.34 -30.56
CA ASP A 317 63.72 -4.01 -31.15
C ASP A 317 62.28 -3.73 -31.63
N LEU A 318 61.56 -2.89 -30.87
CA LEU A 318 60.19 -2.48 -31.17
C LEU A 318 60.09 -1.41 -32.27
N THR A 319 61.22 -0.94 -32.79
CA THR A 319 61.31 0.02 -33.91
C THR A 319 61.62 -0.66 -35.25
N ALA A 320 62.29 -1.81 -35.21
CA ALA A 320 62.58 -2.67 -36.36
C ALA A 320 62.26 -4.15 -36.04
N PRO A 321 60.97 -4.53 -35.95
CA PRO A 321 60.58 -5.86 -35.49
C PRO A 321 61.05 -6.97 -36.44
N THR A 322 61.65 -8.03 -35.88
CA THR A 322 62.23 -9.14 -36.64
C THR A 322 61.21 -10.18 -37.09
N LYS A 323 59.96 -10.05 -36.63
CA LYS A 323 58.81 -10.86 -37.05
C LYS A 323 57.63 -9.94 -37.41
N PRO A 324 56.77 -10.31 -38.37
CA PRO A 324 55.50 -9.62 -38.57
C PRO A 324 54.66 -9.61 -37.28
N ALA A 325 53.82 -8.58 -37.12
CA ALA A 325 52.93 -8.50 -35.96
C ALA A 325 51.94 -9.69 -35.97
N PRO A 326 51.66 -10.32 -34.82
CA PRO A 326 50.81 -11.51 -34.73
C PRO A 326 49.31 -11.19 -34.85
N VAL A 327 48.94 -10.52 -35.93
CA VAL A 327 47.56 -10.30 -36.37
C VAL A 327 46.97 -11.65 -36.79
N GLY A 328 45.74 -11.90 -36.35
CA GLY A 328 45.00 -13.13 -36.59
C GLY A 328 45.12 -14.18 -35.47
N VAL A 329 46.01 -13.98 -34.49
CA VAL A 329 46.18 -14.89 -33.35
C VAL A 329 44.98 -14.81 -32.41
N VAL A 330 44.46 -15.97 -32.01
CA VAL A 330 43.35 -16.09 -31.07
C VAL A 330 43.89 -16.31 -29.66
N MET A 331 43.42 -15.48 -28.73
CA MET A 331 43.73 -15.53 -27.30
C MET A 331 42.47 -15.77 -26.47
N SER A 332 42.65 -16.23 -25.24
CA SER A 332 41.59 -16.48 -24.28
C SER A 332 41.58 -15.42 -23.20
N ILE A 333 40.40 -15.12 -22.64
CA ILE A 333 40.24 -14.14 -21.56
C ILE A 333 39.63 -14.82 -20.33
N LYS A 334 40.22 -14.58 -19.15
CA LYS A 334 39.73 -15.06 -17.85
C LYS A 334 39.55 -13.94 -16.84
N ARG A 335 38.56 -14.07 -15.96
CA ARG A 335 38.37 -13.20 -14.80
C ARG A 335 39.11 -13.78 -13.61
N THR A 336 39.99 -13.00 -13.00
CA THR A 336 40.70 -13.39 -11.77
C THR A 336 39.86 -12.99 -10.56
N GLY A 337 39.28 -13.98 -9.87
CA GLY A 337 38.51 -13.82 -8.65
C GLY A 337 38.70 -15.03 -7.72
N ALA A 338 37.69 -15.35 -6.91
CA ALA A 338 37.72 -16.53 -6.03
C ALA A 338 37.76 -17.88 -6.79
N GLN A 339 37.40 -17.88 -8.07
CA GLN A 339 37.61 -18.96 -9.04
C GLN A 339 38.08 -18.33 -10.35
N GLU A 340 38.96 -19.00 -11.10
CA GLU A 340 39.34 -18.55 -12.44
C GLU A 340 38.26 -18.94 -13.44
N ILE A 341 37.51 -17.96 -13.94
CA ILE A 341 36.40 -18.18 -14.87
C ILE A 341 36.82 -17.73 -16.27
N PHE A 342 36.67 -18.61 -17.26
CA PHE A 342 36.85 -18.28 -18.68
C PHE A 342 35.67 -17.43 -19.18
N ILE A 343 35.96 -16.36 -19.93
CA ILE A 343 34.98 -15.37 -20.36
C ILE A 343 34.71 -15.45 -21.86
N ALA A 344 35.77 -15.37 -22.68
CA ALA A 344 35.67 -15.22 -24.13
C ALA A 344 36.98 -15.58 -24.83
N LYS A 345 36.91 -15.78 -26.16
CA LYS A 345 38.08 -15.73 -27.05
C LYS A 345 38.10 -14.42 -27.82
N VAL A 346 39.30 -13.91 -28.10
CA VAL A 346 39.53 -12.67 -28.85
C VAL A 346 40.58 -12.93 -29.93
N LYS A 347 40.35 -12.44 -31.15
CA LYS A 347 41.30 -12.50 -32.26
C LYS A 347 42.01 -11.15 -32.40
N LEU A 348 43.33 -11.12 -32.28
CA LEU A 348 44.10 -9.87 -32.43
C LEU A 348 44.00 -9.34 -33.87
N THR A 349 43.59 -8.09 -34.04
CA THR A 349 43.42 -7.44 -35.35
C THR A 349 44.44 -6.36 -35.62
N GLN A 350 44.91 -5.64 -34.59
CA GLN A 350 45.96 -4.64 -34.72
C GLN A 350 46.81 -4.57 -33.46
N ILE A 351 48.13 -4.35 -33.60
CA ILE A 351 49.07 -4.24 -32.47
C ILE A 351 49.93 -2.99 -32.66
N ARG A 352 49.98 -2.14 -31.63
CA ARG A 352 50.87 -0.98 -31.52
C ARG A 352 51.97 -1.28 -30.49
N ALA A 353 53.05 -1.89 -30.95
CA ALA A 353 54.13 -2.35 -30.09
C ALA A 353 54.78 -1.23 -29.25
N LYS A 354 54.93 -0.02 -29.82
CA LYS A 354 55.46 1.16 -29.10
C LYS A 354 54.62 1.53 -27.88
N ASP A 355 53.29 1.46 -28.03
CA ASP A 355 52.33 1.85 -26.98
C ASP A 355 52.00 0.68 -26.04
N LYS A 356 52.45 -0.54 -26.35
CA LYS A 356 52.07 -1.81 -25.71
C LYS A 356 50.56 -2.11 -25.76
N HIS A 357 49.85 -1.58 -26.75
CA HIS A 357 48.41 -1.77 -26.91
C HIS A 357 48.09 -2.63 -28.14
N ALA A 358 47.03 -3.43 -28.05
CA ALA A 358 46.44 -4.18 -29.14
C ALA A 358 44.92 -3.97 -29.20
N ILE A 359 44.38 -4.06 -30.41
CA ILE A 359 42.95 -4.20 -30.68
C ILE A 359 42.71 -5.67 -31.00
N GLY A 360 41.66 -6.24 -30.42
CA GLY A 360 41.19 -7.58 -30.78
C GLY A 360 39.67 -7.64 -30.87
N ASP A 361 39.19 -8.43 -31.83
CA ASP A 361 37.78 -8.67 -32.06
C ASP A 361 37.31 -9.82 -31.18
N VAL A 362 36.22 -9.60 -30.44
CA VAL A 362 35.61 -10.61 -29.56
C VAL A 362 34.88 -11.63 -30.41
N LEU A 363 35.28 -12.90 -30.31
CA LEU A 363 34.61 -14.00 -30.99
C LEU A 363 33.30 -14.29 -30.25
N VAL A 364 32.19 -13.75 -30.78
CA VAL A 364 30.85 -13.78 -30.15
C VAL A 364 30.42 -15.22 -29.80
N ASP A 365 30.69 -16.19 -30.69
CA ASP A 365 30.39 -17.62 -30.50
C ASP A 365 31.08 -18.25 -29.28
N TRP A 366 32.12 -17.59 -28.73
CA TRP A 366 32.89 -18.05 -27.58
C TRP A 366 32.70 -17.16 -26.33
N LYS A 367 31.83 -16.16 -26.37
CA LYS A 367 31.54 -15.23 -25.26
C LYS A 367 30.53 -15.85 -24.29
N GLN A 368 31.02 -16.32 -23.14
CA GLN A 368 30.19 -16.90 -22.06
C GLN A 368 29.67 -15.84 -21.07
N GLN A 369 30.42 -14.76 -20.87
CA GLN A 369 30.09 -13.65 -19.97
C GLN A 369 30.48 -12.29 -20.57
N PRO A 370 29.91 -11.17 -20.11
CA PRO A 370 30.36 -9.83 -20.50
C PRO A 370 31.80 -9.58 -20.03
N LEU A 371 32.63 -9.05 -20.94
CA LEU A 371 34.01 -8.65 -20.66
C LEU A 371 34.00 -7.35 -19.83
N GLN A 372 35.02 -7.17 -18.99
CA GLN A 372 35.20 -6.01 -18.13
C GLN A 372 36.66 -5.54 -18.18
N GLU A 373 36.87 -4.28 -17.81
CA GLU A 373 38.21 -3.72 -17.63
C GLU A 373 38.94 -4.46 -16.50
N GLY A 374 40.21 -4.80 -16.72
CA GLY A 374 41.03 -5.59 -15.80
C GLY A 374 40.98 -7.12 -16.02
N ASP A 375 40.12 -7.64 -16.89
CA ASP A 375 40.12 -9.06 -17.26
C ASP A 375 41.48 -9.48 -17.88
N VAL A 376 41.93 -10.70 -17.60
CA VAL A 376 43.28 -11.17 -17.93
C VAL A 376 43.29 -11.92 -19.26
N VAL A 377 44.16 -11.49 -20.17
CA VAL A 377 44.38 -12.14 -21.47
C VAL A 377 45.49 -13.17 -21.35
N PHE A 378 45.21 -14.40 -21.77
CA PHE A 378 46.18 -15.51 -21.76
C PHE A 378 46.21 -16.25 -23.09
N PHE A 379 47.39 -16.76 -23.42
CA PHE A 379 47.58 -17.74 -24.49
C PHE A 379 47.61 -19.13 -23.84
N PRO A 380 46.76 -20.09 -24.30
CA PRO A 380 46.69 -21.44 -23.72
C PRO A 380 47.92 -22.29 -24.03
#